data_AF-A0A495VRD0-F1
#
_entry.id   AF-A0A495VRD0-F1
#
_cell.length_a   1.000
_cell.length_b   1.000
_cell.length_c   1.000
_cell.angle_alpha   90.00
_cell.angle_beta   90.00
_cell.angle_gamma   90.00
#
_symmetry.space_group_name_H-M   'P 1'
#
loop_
_entity.id
_entity.type
_entity.pdbx_description
1 polymer ?
#
loop_
_entity_poly.entity_id
_entity_poly.type
_entity_poly.pdbx_seq_one_letter_code
_entity_poly.pdbx_strand_id
1 'polypeptide(L)'
;MLITETAAAGAVAPPRRGPGALARWLPRRFSREAILVVLSGFVLSALFNWPVVRNPKSVVVGDLGDPLLQTWELAWHRRFLTHGGDLWTTNMFFPSEDNFAFSDSLLGYFPLALFGDGQYAAVLRYNVAFVTACALAFIGAYFLVRQLGGNWQAAALAGAVFAWAPWRLTHGSHLNILSTGGIALALFALARGHAYTLRSGARPAAARPGWIVVGWLVAAWQITIGFATGIPFFYLMAGIGVVALVVVLRRRAEFGNRVLVANVVGGAVFLVVTLLMAIPYLQVVERYGFTRAWKEIVELSPPPAGLVTVSDMSWLWRGSVFDHDANVPMPAPWEKMLFPGLPVLVLAVVGLFVSAWSKRVRVWLAATAVVVAVFALGAGFFEGAFTYRLLWEFLPGWNSMRTPGRLIMWTVLLLALLAAGALTRLGQLLADRLERGEPKRGEPERGEPENSEPERRGSDHRRPERRRLKRRRLVSLLLVVPAVVALLEGLPVRPHPQVPGIPPGLRTVFEQTREPMVIVPMGEGNEFHYLLWSTEGWPTMVNGNSGNFPVPYVELFEVTREFPDSHSIDVLDKHGVRAVAVMKATVPGTPWADILTRPTAGYPVTRTETADVVLFTIK
;
A
#
# COMPACT_ATOMS: atom_id res chain seq x y z
N MET A 1 -86.74 -13.44 -15.72
CA MET A 1 -86.69 -12.67 -14.47
C MET A 1 -85.73 -13.40 -13.55
N LEU A 2 -84.74 -12.69 -12.97
CA LEU A 2 -83.89 -13.10 -11.83
C LEU A 2 -82.91 -14.29 -12.07
N ILE A 3 -81.59 -14.10 -12.05
CA ILE A 3 -80.67 -13.98 -10.88
C ILE A 3 -80.83 -15.15 -9.89
N THR A 4 -79.85 -16.06 -9.85
CA THR A 4 -78.86 -16.32 -8.77
C THR A 4 -78.23 -17.70 -8.99
N GLU A 5 -76.90 -17.81 -8.98
CA GLU A 5 -76.22 -18.87 -8.22
C GLU A 5 -74.70 -18.58 -8.06
N THR A 6 -74.35 -18.34 -6.80
CA THR A 6 -73.18 -18.80 -6.04
C THR A 6 -71.79 -18.93 -6.66
N ALA A 7 -70.85 -18.29 -5.96
CA ALA A 7 -69.40 -18.33 -6.14
C ALA A 7 -68.75 -19.65 -5.69
N ALA A 8 -67.67 -20.06 -6.39
CA ALA A 8 -66.56 -20.83 -5.82
C ALA A 8 -65.27 -20.74 -6.67
N ALA A 9 -64.24 -20.15 -6.05
CA ALA A 9 -62.78 -20.38 -6.17
C ALA A 9 -62.12 -20.66 -7.55
N GLY A 10 -61.42 -19.65 -8.08
CA GLY A 10 -60.30 -19.80 -9.00
C GLY A 10 -59.00 -19.26 -8.38
N ALA A 11 -58.02 -20.14 -8.16
CA ALA A 11 -56.74 -19.84 -7.52
C ALA A 11 -55.93 -18.77 -8.28
N VAL A 12 -55.54 -17.69 -7.59
CA VAL A 12 -54.60 -16.68 -8.11
C VAL A 12 -53.19 -17.11 -7.74
N ALA A 13 -52.38 -17.48 -8.74
CA ALA A 13 -50.96 -17.71 -8.57
C ALA A 13 -50.23 -16.40 -8.17
N PRO A 14 -49.26 -16.44 -7.23
CA PRO A 14 -48.55 -15.24 -6.83
C PRO A 14 -47.66 -14.72 -7.97
N PRO A 15 -47.52 -13.40 -8.14
CA PRO A 15 -46.70 -12.82 -9.19
C PRO A 15 -45.23 -13.19 -8.95
N ARG A 16 -44.59 -13.74 -9.99
CA ARG A 16 -43.15 -14.03 -10.00
C ARG A 16 -42.38 -12.75 -9.66
N ARG A 17 -41.73 -12.72 -8.49
CA ARG A 17 -40.79 -11.65 -8.10
C ARG A 17 -39.65 -11.57 -9.13
N GLY A 18 -39.70 -10.57 -10.00
CA GLY A 18 -38.58 -10.21 -10.87
C GLY A 18 -37.38 -9.73 -10.04
N PRO A 19 -36.14 -9.93 -10.52
CA PRO A 19 -34.93 -9.53 -9.79
C PRO A 19 -34.93 -8.03 -9.52
N GLY A 20 -34.60 -7.65 -8.27
CA GLY A 20 -34.68 -6.30 -7.73
C GLY A 20 -33.94 -5.24 -8.57
N ALA A 21 -34.41 -3.99 -8.45
CA ALA A 21 -33.97 -2.82 -9.23
C ALA A 21 -32.44 -2.59 -9.27
N LEU A 22 -31.71 -3.08 -8.27
CA LEU A 22 -30.23 -3.05 -8.21
C LEU A 22 -29.54 -3.92 -9.29
N ALA A 23 -30.16 -5.00 -9.75
CA ALA A 23 -29.58 -5.90 -10.74
C ALA A 23 -29.63 -5.36 -12.19
N ARG A 24 -30.36 -4.26 -12.44
CA ARG A 24 -30.51 -3.65 -13.77
C ARG A 24 -29.38 -2.68 -14.15
N TRP A 25 -28.55 -2.26 -13.18
CA TRP A 25 -27.58 -1.16 -13.38
C TRP A 25 -26.13 -1.59 -13.69
N LEU A 26 -25.83 -2.88 -13.67
CA LEU A 26 -24.52 -3.39 -14.09
C LEU A 26 -24.68 -4.39 -15.25
N PRO A 27 -23.90 -4.26 -16.33
CA PRO A 27 -23.81 -5.35 -17.30
C PRO A 27 -23.35 -6.60 -16.54
N ARG A 28 -24.18 -7.65 -16.52
CA ARG A 28 -23.97 -8.89 -15.72
C ARG A 28 -22.56 -9.48 -15.82
N ARG A 29 -21.83 -9.24 -16.92
CA ARG A 29 -20.43 -9.66 -17.09
C ARG A 29 -19.42 -8.80 -16.30
N PHE A 30 -19.61 -7.48 -16.23
CA PHE A 30 -18.70 -6.58 -15.54
C PHE A 30 -18.75 -6.79 -14.02
N SER A 31 -19.95 -7.05 -13.45
CA SER A 31 -20.07 -7.41 -12.04
C SER A 31 -19.34 -8.71 -11.70
N ARG A 32 -19.45 -9.73 -12.58
CA ARG A 32 -18.79 -11.03 -12.36
C ARG A 32 -17.28 -10.90 -12.42
N GLU A 33 -16.74 -10.21 -13.43
CA GLU A 33 -15.30 -9.97 -13.53
C GLU A 33 -14.78 -9.19 -12.32
N ALA A 34 -15.47 -8.11 -11.92
CA ALA A 34 -15.05 -7.32 -10.78
C ALA A 34 -15.03 -8.14 -9.47
N ILE A 35 -16.08 -8.93 -9.22
CA ILE A 35 -16.13 -9.83 -8.04
C ILE A 35 -14.98 -10.83 -8.08
N LEU A 36 -14.73 -11.47 -9.22
CA LEU A 36 -13.64 -12.45 -9.34
C LEU A 36 -12.28 -11.81 -9.10
N VAL A 37 -12.03 -10.59 -9.61
CA VAL A 37 -10.77 -9.88 -9.43
C VAL A 37 -10.55 -9.52 -7.96
N VAL A 38 -11.59 -9.02 -7.28
CA VAL A 38 -11.52 -8.71 -5.85
C VAL A 38 -11.21 -9.98 -5.05
N LEU A 39 -11.96 -11.07 -5.29
CA LEU A 39 -11.72 -12.35 -4.61
C LEU A 39 -10.33 -12.91 -4.91
N SER A 40 -9.88 -12.87 -6.17
CA SER A 40 -8.54 -13.31 -6.55
C SER A 40 -7.45 -12.47 -5.90
N GLY A 41 -7.62 -11.14 -5.80
CA GLY A 41 -6.67 -10.26 -5.11
C GLY A 41 -6.49 -10.63 -3.64
N PHE A 42 -7.61 -10.86 -2.92
CA PHE A 42 -7.57 -11.29 -1.53
C PHE A 42 -7.04 -12.71 -1.36
N VAL A 43 -7.41 -13.66 -2.23
CA VAL A 43 -6.89 -15.04 -2.18
C VAL A 43 -5.39 -15.06 -2.44
N LEU A 44 -4.90 -14.36 -3.47
CA LEU A 44 -3.46 -14.28 -3.76
C LEU A 44 -2.70 -13.62 -2.62
N SER A 45 -3.23 -12.51 -2.05
CA SER A 45 -2.61 -11.88 -0.90
C SER A 45 -2.58 -12.77 0.34
N ALA A 46 -3.66 -13.51 0.61
CA ALA A 46 -3.71 -14.47 1.71
C ALA A 46 -2.72 -15.63 1.52
N LEU A 47 -2.50 -16.09 0.28
CA LEU A 47 -1.52 -17.14 -0.03
C LEU A 47 -0.08 -16.66 0.14
N PHE A 48 0.24 -15.45 -0.34
CA PHE A 48 1.58 -14.86 -0.17
C PHE A 48 1.91 -14.57 1.30
N ASN A 49 0.88 -14.33 2.11
CA ASN A 49 0.99 -13.99 3.53
C ASN A 49 0.37 -15.10 4.41
N TRP A 50 0.43 -16.36 3.96
CA TRP A 50 -0.24 -17.47 4.64
C TRP A 50 0.11 -17.63 6.13
N PRO A 51 1.36 -17.41 6.58
CA PRO A 51 1.70 -17.51 7.99
C PRO A 51 0.93 -16.53 8.89
N VAL A 52 0.76 -15.27 8.46
CA VAL A 52 -0.06 -14.29 9.21
C VAL A 52 -1.55 -14.58 9.09
N VAL A 53 -2.02 -15.19 7.99
CA VAL A 53 -3.42 -15.63 7.90
C VAL A 53 -3.71 -16.78 8.86
N ARG A 54 -2.74 -17.68 9.06
CA ARG A 54 -2.85 -18.82 9.98
C ARG A 54 -2.72 -18.40 11.44
N ASN A 55 -1.84 -17.44 11.74
CA ASN A 55 -1.58 -16.97 13.11
C ASN A 55 -1.80 -15.45 13.24
N PRO A 56 -3.01 -14.95 12.97
CA PRO A 56 -3.24 -13.53 12.72
C PRO A 56 -3.06 -12.63 13.94
N LYS A 57 -2.96 -13.21 15.14
CA LYS A 57 -2.79 -12.48 16.41
C LYS A 57 -1.40 -12.59 17.00
N SER A 58 -0.52 -13.45 16.47
CA SER A 58 0.73 -13.81 17.16
C SER A 58 1.98 -13.64 16.32
N VAL A 59 1.88 -13.46 15.01
CA VAL A 59 3.05 -13.22 14.14
C VAL A 59 2.84 -11.98 13.28
N VAL A 60 3.93 -11.36 12.86
CA VAL A 60 3.95 -10.24 11.90
C VAL A 60 4.83 -10.60 10.70
N VAL A 61 4.68 -9.88 9.58
CA VAL A 61 5.53 -10.05 8.39
C VAL A 61 6.84 -9.28 8.58
N GLY A 62 7.97 -9.91 8.25
CA GLY A 62 9.28 -9.27 8.29
C GLY A 62 9.92 -9.40 9.67
N ASP A 63 10.20 -8.28 10.31
CA ASP A 63 10.89 -8.19 11.61
C ASP A 63 9.96 -7.67 12.72
N LEU A 64 10.55 -7.38 13.90
CA LEU A 64 9.85 -6.83 15.07
C LEU A 64 10.13 -5.32 15.25
N GLY A 65 10.58 -4.62 14.21
CA GLY A 65 10.80 -3.17 14.21
C GLY A 65 9.54 -2.42 13.81
N ASP A 66 9.55 -1.81 12.62
CA ASP A 66 8.42 -1.04 12.05
C ASP A 66 7.06 -1.76 12.11
N PRO A 67 6.94 -3.09 11.94
CA PRO A 67 5.67 -3.79 12.09
C PRO A 67 5.04 -3.60 13.47
N LEU A 68 5.84 -3.50 14.54
CA LEU A 68 5.33 -3.26 15.90
C LEU A 68 4.93 -1.80 16.10
N LEU A 69 5.70 -0.85 15.56
CA LEU A 69 5.34 0.58 15.55
C LEU A 69 4.00 0.78 14.85
N GLN A 70 3.84 0.24 13.65
CA GLN A 70 2.62 0.36 12.85
C GLN A 70 1.45 -0.41 13.47
N THR A 71 1.72 -1.49 14.19
CA THR A 71 0.72 -2.17 15.03
C THR A 71 0.21 -1.24 16.14
N TRP A 72 1.12 -0.52 16.81
CA TRP A 72 0.79 0.48 17.83
C TRP A 72 0.04 1.67 17.24
N GLU A 73 0.42 2.18 16.06
CA GLU A 73 -0.30 3.29 15.37
C GLU A 73 -1.77 2.91 15.10
N LEU A 74 -2.02 1.69 14.60
CA LEU A 74 -3.39 1.20 14.41
C LEU A 74 -4.13 0.97 15.73
N ALA A 75 -3.41 0.61 16.80
CA ALA A 75 -3.98 0.52 18.14
C ALA A 75 -4.37 1.90 18.69
N TRP A 76 -3.58 2.93 18.41
CA TRP A 76 -3.85 4.30 18.82
C TRP A 76 -5.14 4.84 18.20
N HIS A 77 -5.43 4.52 16.93
CA HIS A 77 -6.73 4.83 16.32
C HIS A 77 -7.92 4.28 17.12
N ARG A 78 -7.80 3.04 17.63
CA ARG A 78 -8.82 2.41 18.46
C ARG A 78 -8.95 3.09 19.81
N ARG A 79 -7.82 3.41 20.46
CA ARG A 79 -7.80 4.19 21.70
C ARG A 79 -8.53 5.50 21.52
N PHE A 80 -8.19 6.27 20.48
CA PHE A 80 -8.84 7.54 20.18
C PHE A 80 -10.35 7.37 19.95
N LEU A 81 -10.75 6.38 19.14
CA LEU A 81 -12.16 6.12 18.86
C LEU A 81 -12.97 5.75 20.11
N THR A 82 -12.36 5.08 21.09
CA THR A 82 -13.05 4.55 22.28
C THR A 82 -13.02 5.46 23.49
N HIS A 83 -11.90 6.15 23.71
CA HIS A 83 -11.65 6.95 24.90
C HIS A 83 -11.66 8.46 24.61
N GLY A 84 -11.67 8.86 23.32
CA GLY A 84 -11.57 10.26 22.91
C GLY A 84 -10.19 10.85 23.19
N GLY A 85 -10.16 12.17 23.38
CA GLY A 85 -8.93 12.94 23.62
C GLY A 85 -8.31 13.47 22.34
N ASP A 86 -7.04 13.90 22.42
CA ASP A 86 -6.28 14.31 21.25
C ASP A 86 -5.79 13.08 20.45
N LEU A 87 -5.92 13.16 19.12
CA LEU A 87 -5.42 12.15 18.20
C LEU A 87 -3.92 12.32 17.95
N TRP A 88 -3.42 13.56 17.94
CA TRP A 88 -2.06 13.87 17.50
C TRP A 88 -1.03 13.77 18.61
N THR A 89 -1.45 13.94 19.87
CA THR A 89 -0.59 13.71 21.04
C THR A 89 -0.84 12.33 21.63
N THR A 90 0.09 11.40 21.40
CA THR A 90 0.01 10.02 21.88
C THR A 90 0.67 9.81 23.24
N ASN A 91 0.72 8.55 23.68
CA ASN A 91 1.34 8.13 24.92
C ASN A 91 2.87 7.94 24.84
N MET A 92 3.49 8.20 23.68
CA MET A 92 4.94 8.11 23.49
C MET A 92 5.62 9.49 23.51
N PHE A 93 6.94 9.51 23.68
CA PHE A 93 7.77 10.74 23.62
C PHE A 93 7.35 11.86 24.59
N PHE A 94 6.70 11.53 25.69
CA PHE A 94 6.37 12.51 26.73
C PHE A 94 7.64 13.30 27.14
N PRO A 95 7.58 14.64 27.29
CA PRO A 95 6.40 15.52 27.22
C PRO A 95 6.10 16.15 25.84
N SER A 96 6.65 15.60 24.76
CA SER A 96 6.48 16.14 23.40
C SER A 96 5.05 15.95 22.89
N GLU A 97 4.40 17.04 22.48
CA GLU A 97 3.07 17.06 21.84
C GLU A 97 3.15 16.81 20.32
N ASP A 98 2.00 16.52 19.71
CA ASP A 98 1.85 16.22 18.27
C ASP A 98 2.73 15.07 17.78
N ASN A 99 3.16 14.21 18.72
CA ASN A 99 4.12 13.14 18.51
C ASN A 99 3.62 12.03 17.57
N PHE A 100 2.31 11.94 17.29
CA PHE A 100 1.77 11.03 16.29
C PHE A 100 2.20 11.43 14.86
N ALA A 101 2.43 12.72 14.61
CA ALA A 101 2.88 13.24 13.33
C ALA A 101 4.40 13.10 13.11
N PHE A 102 5.12 12.43 14.02
CA PHE A 102 6.54 12.11 13.81
C PHE A 102 6.72 10.94 12.82
N SER A 103 5.65 10.17 12.58
CA SER A 103 5.56 9.05 11.63
C SER A 103 4.34 9.21 10.70
N ASP A 104 4.18 8.29 9.75
CA ASP A 104 2.99 8.21 8.91
C ASP A 104 1.79 7.72 9.74
N SER A 105 0.68 8.47 9.74
CA SER A 105 -0.45 8.20 10.63
C SER A 105 -1.26 6.92 10.34
N LEU A 106 -1.17 6.33 9.14
CA LEU A 106 -1.99 5.19 8.71
C LEU A 106 -3.52 5.39 8.82
N LEU A 107 -4.01 6.63 8.89
CA LEU A 107 -5.44 6.93 9.09
C LEU A 107 -6.36 6.38 8.00
N GLY A 108 -5.84 6.06 6.80
CA GLY A 108 -6.60 5.33 5.79
C GLY A 108 -7.14 3.97 6.28
N TYR A 109 -6.52 3.38 7.31
CA TYR A 109 -6.97 2.13 7.94
C TYR A 109 -7.86 2.34 9.17
N PHE A 110 -8.29 3.57 9.47
CA PHE A 110 -9.15 3.89 10.61
C PHE A 110 -10.39 3.00 10.76
N PRO A 111 -11.07 2.52 9.69
CA PRO A 111 -12.19 1.58 9.86
C PRO A 111 -11.84 0.29 10.61
N LEU A 112 -10.57 -0.13 10.64
CA LEU A 112 -10.12 -1.29 11.43
C LEU A 112 -10.16 -1.02 12.94
N ALA A 113 -10.24 0.23 13.37
CA ALA A 113 -10.39 0.63 14.77
C ALA A 113 -11.79 0.29 15.34
N LEU A 114 -12.74 -0.18 14.52
CA LEU A 114 -14.08 -0.53 14.98
C LEU A 114 -14.14 -1.82 15.82
N PHE A 115 -13.09 -2.65 15.84
CA PHE A 115 -13.11 -3.94 16.53
C PHE A 115 -11.81 -4.29 17.25
N GLY A 116 -11.98 -4.96 18.40
CA GLY A 116 -10.91 -5.55 19.19
C GLY A 116 -10.10 -4.55 20.01
N ASP A 117 -9.68 -4.97 21.20
CA ASP A 117 -8.86 -4.18 22.13
C ASP A 117 -7.65 -4.99 22.61
N GLY A 118 -6.62 -4.28 23.07
CA GLY A 118 -5.36 -4.86 23.52
C GLY A 118 -4.41 -5.30 22.40
N GLN A 119 -3.25 -5.80 22.81
CA GLN A 119 -2.11 -6.12 21.97
C GLN A 119 -2.46 -7.12 20.86
N TYR A 120 -3.10 -8.25 21.21
CA TYR A 120 -3.42 -9.30 20.24
C TYR A 120 -4.42 -8.83 19.17
N ALA A 121 -5.34 -7.95 19.53
CA ALA A 121 -6.25 -7.35 18.57
C ALA A 121 -5.55 -6.28 17.71
N ALA A 122 -4.55 -5.58 18.24
CA ALA A 122 -3.70 -4.70 17.45
C ALA A 122 -2.95 -5.47 16.35
N VAL A 123 -2.31 -6.60 16.71
CA VAL A 123 -1.61 -7.47 15.75
C VAL A 123 -2.56 -7.99 14.67
N LEU A 124 -3.78 -8.37 15.05
CA LEU A 124 -4.83 -8.76 14.08
C LEU A 124 -5.11 -7.64 13.07
N ARG A 125 -5.30 -6.41 13.55
CA ARG A 125 -5.60 -5.25 12.70
C ARG A 125 -4.44 -4.94 11.75
N TYR A 126 -3.20 -5.00 12.23
CA TYR A 126 -2.00 -4.87 11.39
C TYR A 126 -1.98 -5.93 10.28
N ASN A 127 -2.16 -7.20 10.61
CA ASN A 127 -2.13 -8.29 9.63
C ASN A 127 -3.28 -8.19 8.61
N VAL A 128 -4.48 -7.77 9.05
CA VAL A 128 -5.62 -7.49 8.14
C VAL A 128 -5.29 -6.31 7.22
N ALA A 129 -4.70 -5.24 7.74
CA ALA A 129 -4.28 -4.09 6.95
C ALA A 129 -3.22 -4.50 5.91
N PHE A 130 -2.24 -5.32 6.29
CA PHE A 130 -1.18 -5.81 5.41
C PHE A 130 -1.73 -6.64 4.23
N VAL A 131 -2.59 -7.62 4.51
CA VAL A 131 -3.25 -8.42 3.46
C VAL A 131 -4.11 -7.51 2.56
N THR A 132 -4.81 -6.55 3.16
CA THR A 132 -5.63 -5.59 2.41
C THR A 132 -4.78 -4.70 1.49
N ALA A 133 -3.62 -4.21 1.96
CA ALA A 133 -2.71 -3.36 1.20
C ALA A 133 -2.25 -4.05 -0.10
N CYS A 134 -1.79 -5.30 0.02
CA CYS A 134 -1.38 -6.12 -1.13
C CYS A 134 -2.56 -6.41 -2.08
N ALA A 135 -3.72 -6.76 -1.54
CA ALA A 135 -4.91 -7.04 -2.36
C ALA A 135 -5.36 -5.80 -3.14
N LEU A 136 -5.42 -4.63 -2.49
CA LEU A 136 -5.81 -3.38 -3.14
C LEU A 136 -4.80 -2.94 -4.21
N ALA A 137 -3.51 -3.18 -4.03
CA ALA A 137 -2.50 -2.95 -5.07
C ALA A 137 -2.81 -3.77 -6.34
N PHE A 138 -3.07 -5.08 -6.18
CA PHE A 138 -3.43 -5.95 -7.30
C PHE A 138 -4.72 -5.48 -7.99
N ILE A 139 -5.77 -5.25 -7.20
CA ILE A 139 -7.10 -4.86 -7.68
C ILE A 139 -7.05 -3.52 -8.42
N GLY A 140 -6.35 -2.53 -7.85
CA GLY A 140 -6.19 -1.20 -8.44
C GLY A 140 -5.49 -1.23 -9.79
N ALA A 141 -4.32 -1.87 -9.87
CA ALA A 141 -3.57 -1.96 -11.11
C ALA A 141 -4.29 -2.79 -12.18
N TYR A 142 -4.99 -3.86 -11.78
CA TYR A 142 -5.84 -4.62 -12.67
C TYR A 142 -6.92 -3.74 -13.30
N PHE A 143 -7.73 -3.06 -12.48
CA PHE A 143 -8.82 -2.24 -12.99
C PHE A 143 -8.33 -1.05 -13.81
N LEU A 144 -7.20 -0.44 -13.42
CA LEU A 144 -6.56 0.61 -14.19
C LEU A 144 -6.22 0.13 -15.61
N VAL A 145 -5.51 -0.99 -15.75
CA VAL A 145 -5.16 -1.52 -17.08
C VAL A 145 -6.39 -1.91 -17.89
N ARG A 146 -7.42 -2.51 -17.27
CA ARG A 146 -8.68 -2.80 -17.95
C ARG A 146 -9.35 -1.53 -18.50
N GLN A 147 -9.37 -0.47 -17.69
CA GLN A 147 -9.96 0.82 -18.09
C GLN A 147 -9.15 1.50 -19.19
N LEU A 148 -7.82 1.40 -19.15
CA LEU A 148 -6.94 1.98 -20.18
C LEU A 148 -6.99 1.24 -21.53
N GLY A 149 -7.67 0.08 -21.59
CA GLY A 149 -7.93 -0.68 -22.81
C GLY A 149 -7.12 -1.96 -22.93
N GLY A 150 -6.58 -2.49 -21.82
CA GLY A 150 -5.92 -3.79 -21.76
C GLY A 150 -6.92 -4.95 -21.73
N ASN A 151 -6.50 -6.12 -22.19
CA ASN A 151 -7.24 -7.36 -21.96
C ASN A 151 -7.08 -7.82 -20.49
N TRP A 152 -7.85 -8.82 -20.08
CA TRP A 152 -7.86 -9.27 -18.69
C TRP A 152 -6.55 -9.94 -18.25
N GLN A 153 -5.81 -10.54 -19.18
CA GLN A 153 -4.50 -11.13 -18.90
C GLN A 153 -3.42 -10.07 -18.68
N ALA A 154 -3.40 -9.02 -19.51
CA ALA A 154 -2.56 -7.84 -19.33
C ALA A 154 -2.84 -7.14 -18.00
N ALA A 155 -4.11 -7.05 -17.61
CA ALA A 155 -4.50 -6.51 -16.32
C ALA A 155 -4.06 -7.41 -15.15
N ALA A 156 -4.16 -8.74 -15.29
CA ALA A 156 -3.67 -9.68 -14.28
C ALA A 156 -2.15 -9.58 -14.08
N LEU A 157 -1.38 -9.45 -15.18
CA LEU A 157 0.06 -9.20 -15.13
C LEU A 157 0.37 -7.90 -14.40
N ALA A 158 -0.28 -6.79 -14.76
CA ALA A 158 -0.03 -5.51 -14.12
C ALA A 158 -0.41 -5.51 -12.63
N GLY A 159 -1.53 -6.18 -12.28
CA GLY A 159 -1.91 -6.43 -10.89
C GLY A 159 -0.83 -7.19 -10.12
N ALA A 160 -0.33 -8.29 -10.68
CA ALA A 160 0.69 -9.12 -10.05
C ALA A 160 1.99 -8.33 -9.82
N VAL A 161 2.47 -7.62 -10.84
CA VAL A 161 3.68 -6.81 -10.77
C VAL A 161 3.52 -5.67 -9.76
N PHE A 162 2.42 -4.93 -9.80
CA PHE A 162 2.26 -3.79 -8.89
C PHE A 162 2.11 -4.21 -7.43
N ALA A 163 1.57 -5.40 -7.16
CA ALA A 163 1.41 -5.92 -5.81
C ALA A 163 2.67 -6.61 -5.25
N TRP A 164 3.42 -7.35 -6.08
CA TRP A 164 4.50 -8.26 -5.64
C TRP A 164 5.82 -8.17 -6.42
N ALA A 165 6.07 -7.11 -7.19
CA ALA A 165 7.38 -6.92 -7.84
C ALA A 165 8.56 -7.02 -6.83
N PRO A 166 9.74 -7.50 -7.24
CA PRO A 166 10.87 -7.76 -6.35
C PRO A 166 11.27 -6.60 -5.43
N TRP A 167 11.28 -5.35 -5.91
CA TRP A 167 11.58 -4.18 -5.05
C TRP A 167 10.62 -4.05 -3.84
N ARG A 168 9.38 -4.56 -3.93
CA ARG A 168 8.45 -4.57 -2.79
C ARG A 168 8.83 -5.58 -1.73
N LEU A 169 9.65 -6.57 -2.08
CA LEU A 169 10.12 -7.57 -1.13
C LEU A 169 11.01 -6.93 -0.06
N THR A 170 11.77 -5.90 -0.44
CA THR A 170 12.66 -5.17 0.48
C THR A 170 11.90 -4.28 1.46
N HIS A 171 10.62 -3.97 1.16
CA HIS A 171 9.75 -3.15 2.00
C HIS A 171 8.74 -3.99 2.79
N GLY A 172 9.06 -5.26 3.07
CA GLY A 172 8.16 -6.20 3.76
C GLY A 172 7.71 -5.78 5.15
N SER A 173 8.47 -4.92 5.80
CA SER A 173 8.21 -4.41 7.14
C SER A 173 7.53 -3.03 7.13
N HIS A 174 7.32 -2.42 5.96
CA HIS A 174 6.83 -1.04 5.83
C HIS A 174 5.40 -0.99 5.25
N LEU A 175 4.37 -1.17 6.09
CA LEU A 175 2.96 -1.14 5.65
C LEU A 175 2.60 0.17 4.96
N ASN A 176 3.05 1.32 5.50
CA ASN A 176 2.86 2.64 4.92
C ASN A 176 3.35 2.75 3.47
N ILE A 177 4.50 2.11 3.14
CA ILE A 177 5.06 2.10 1.79
C ILE A 177 4.36 1.09 0.87
N LEU A 178 3.95 -0.06 1.40
CA LEU A 178 3.22 -1.08 0.63
C LEU A 178 1.77 -0.68 0.31
N SER A 179 1.21 0.24 1.10
CA SER A 179 -0.17 0.73 1.00
C SER A 179 -0.37 1.71 -0.16
N THR A 180 -0.22 1.23 -1.41
CA THR A 180 -0.32 2.05 -2.64
C THR A 180 -1.52 1.71 -3.50
N GLY A 181 -2.41 0.81 -3.04
CA GLY A 181 -3.58 0.37 -3.82
C GLY A 181 -4.52 1.52 -4.18
N GLY A 182 -4.64 2.53 -3.32
CA GLY A 182 -5.45 3.72 -3.57
C GLY A 182 -4.91 4.57 -4.72
N ILE A 183 -3.59 4.57 -4.96
CA ILE A 183 -3.00 5.27 -6.10
C ILE A 183 -3.58 4.73 -7.41
N ALA A 184 -3.46 3.41 -7.64
CA ALA A 184 -3.96 2.80 -8.87
C ALA A 184 -5.50 2.86 -8.98
N LEU A 185 -6.22 2.74 -7.85
CA LEU A 185 -7.68 2.86 -7.82
C LEU A 185 -8.17 4.28 -8.12
N ALA A 186 -7.51 5.32 -7.61
CA ALA A 186 -7.82 6.71 -7.90
C ALA A 186 -7.62 7.01 -9.39
N LEU A 187 -6.47 6.60 -9.94
CA LEU A 187 -6.19 6.73 -11.38
C LEU A 187 -7.21 5.96 -12.24
N PHE A 188 -7.59 4.75 -11.82
CA PHE A 188 -8.63 3.96 -12.48
C PHE A 188 -9.97 4.70 -12.49
N ALA A 189 -10.42 5.18 -11.33
CA ALA A 189 -11.72 5.83 -11.17
C ALA A 189 -11.77 7.16 -11.96
N LEU A 190 -10.70 7.96 -11.93
CA LEU A 190 -10.60 9.18 -12.73
C LEU A 190 -10.57 8.89 -14.23
N ALA A 191 -9.81 7.90 -14.68
CA ALA A 191 -9.79 7.49 -16.07
C ALA A 191 -11.17 6.99 -16.52
N ARG A 192 -11.87 6.22 -15.67
CA ARG A 192 -13.24 5.76 -15.91
C ARG A 192 -14.25 6.90 -15.94
N GLY A 193 -14.10 7.87 -15.04
CA GLY A 193 -14.94 9.05 -14.97
C GLY A 193 -14.83 9.95 -16.19
N HIS A 194 -13.63 10.05 -16.78
CA HIS A 194 -13.41 10.80 -18.03
C HIS A 194 -13.59 9.96 -19.30
N ALA A 195 -14.02 8.69 -19.16
CA ALA A 195 -14.05 7.70 -20.24
C ALA A 195 -12.75 7.68 -21.06
N TYR A 196 -11.62 7.83 -20.35
CA TYR A 196 -10.28 7.89 -20.89
C TYR A 196 -9.72 6.48 -21.11
N THR A 197 -9.04 6.31 -22.25
CA THR A 197 -8.25 5.11 -22.57
C THR A 197 -6.95 5.52 -23.25
N LEU A 198 -5.91 4.69 -23.17
CA LEU A 198 -4.65 4.93 -23.90
C LEU A 198 -4.78 4.72 -25.42
N ARG A 199 -5.91 4.17 -25.89
CA ARG A 199 -6.15 3.90 -27.31
C ARG A 199 -6.83 5.05 -28.03
N SER A 200 -7.82 5.66 -27.38
CA SER A 200 -8.68 6.68 -28.01
C SER A 200 -8.68 8.02 -27.27
N GLY A 201 -7.91 8.16 -26.20
CA GLY A 201 -8.01 9.32 -25.31
C GLY A 201 -9.37 9.42 -24.61
N ALA A 202 -9.71 10.62 -24.14
CA ALA A 202 -10.96 10.92 -23.45
C ALA A 202 -12.15 10.98 -24.42
N ARG A 203 -13.28 10.39 -24.01
CA ARG A 203 -14.54 10.38 -24.77
C ARG A 203 -15.63 11.13 -23.98
N PRO A 204 -15.83 12.44 -24.21
CA PRO A 204 -16.71 13.27 -23.39
C PRO A 204 -18.13 12.74 -23.26
N ALA A 205 -18.71 12.26 -24.36
CA ALA A 205 -20.08 11.70 -24.39
C ALA A 205 -20.28 10.46 -23.49
N ALA A 206 -19.20 9.76 -23.12
CA ALA A 206 -19.26 8.59 -22.26
C ALA A 206 -18.79 8.87 -20.82
N ALA A 207 -18.48 10.14 -20.48
CA ALA A 207 -18.00 10.54 -19.18
C ALA A 207 -19.04 10.24 -18.08
N ARG A 208 -18.54 9.91 -16.89
CA ARG A 208 -19.32 9.50 -15.72
C ARG A 208 -18.87 10.31 -14.51
N PRO A 209 -19.50 11.47 -14.23
CA PRO A 209 -19.08 12.37 -13.15
C PRO A 209 -18.97 11.69 -11.78
N GLY A 210 -19.83 10.71 -11.46
CA GLY A 210 -19.75 9.98 -10.19
C GLY A 210 -18.42 9.24 -9.99
N TRP A 211 -17.82 8.69 -11.06
CA TRP A 211 -16.51 8.04 -10.98
C TRP A 211 -15.36 9.05 -10.81
N ILE A 212 -15.54 10.29 -11.25
CA ILE A 212 -14.58 11.37 -11.01
C ILE A 212 -14.54 11.69 -9.52
N VAL A 213 -15.70 11.86 -8.89
CA VAL A 213 -15.82 12.07 -7.44
C VAL A 213 -15.21 10.90 -6.68
N VAL A 214 -15.53 9.65 -7.05
CA VAL A 214 -14.93 8.46 -6.44
C VAL A 214 -13.39 8.48 -6.56
N GLY A 215 -12.85 8.87 -7.71
CA GLY A 215 -11.40 8.94 -7.90
C GLY A 215 -10.72 9.94 -6.99
N TRP A 216 -11.31 11.12 -6.81
CA TRP A 216 -10.82 12.13 -5.86
C TRP A 216 -10.98 11.71 -4.40
N LEU A 217 -12.08 11.04 -4.05
CA LEU A 217 -12.28 10.51 -2.70
C LEU A 217 -11.30 9.38 -2.36
N VAL A 218 -10.99 8.51 -3.31
CA VAL A 218 -9.95 7.47 -3.13
C VAL A 218 -8.57 8.10 -3.03
N ALA A 219 -8.30 9.19 -3.76
CA ALA A 219 -7.06 9.95 -3.59
C ALA A 219 -6.98 10.59 -2.20
N ALA A 220 -8.09 11.16 -1.69
CA ALA A 220 -8.18 11.70 -0.35
C ALA A 220 -8.01 10.61 0.72
N TRP A 221 -8.54 9.41 0.50
CA TRP A 221 -8.27 8.27 1.37
C TRP A 221 -6.78 7.88 1.34
N GLN A 222 -6.18 7.76 0.16
CA GLN A 222 -4.78 7.37 0.01
C GLN A 222 -3.79 8.33 0.69
N ILE A 223 -4.05 9.65 0.68
CA ILE A 223 -3.17 10.62 1.33
C ILE A 223 -3.19 10.50 2.86
N THR A 224 -4.30 10.04 3.44
CA THR A 224 -4.43 9.86 4.90
C THR A 224 -3.60 8.69 5.43
N ILE A 225 -3.06 7.83 4.57
CA ILE A 225 -2.19 6.72 4.99
C ILE A 225 -0.83 7.24 5.43
N GLY A 226 -0.29 8.26 4.77
CA GLY A 226 1.05 8.76 5.07
C GLY A 226 1.65 9.60 3.94
N PHE A 227 2.63 10.42 4.28
CA PHE A 227 3.32 11.32 3.37
C PHE A 227 4.55 10.69 2.71
N ALA A 228 5.06 9.56 3.22
CA ALA A 228 6.19 8.88 2.60
C ALA A 228 5.94 8.46 1.13
N THR A 229 4.72 8.01 0.82
CA THR A 229 4.25 7.83 -0.58
C THR A 229 3.29 8.95 -1.01
N GLY A 230 2.73 9.66 -0.04
CA GLY A 230 1.75 10.73 -0.24
C GLY A 230 2.30 11.98 -0.91
N ILE A 231 3.54 12.40 -0.61
CA ILE A 231 4.13 13.60 -1.23
C ILE A 231 4.23 13.44 -2.77
N PRO A 232 4.91 12.42 -3.32
CA PRO A 232 4.92 12.20 -4.77
C PRO A 232 3.51 12.04 -5.36
N PHE A 233 2.62 11.36 -4.64
CA PHE A 233 1.24 11.15 -5.07
C PHE A 233 0.43 12.46 -5.15
N PHE A 234 0.60 13.37 -4.19
CA PHE A 234 -0.03 14.68 -4.20
C PHE A 234 0.37 15.48 -5.44
N TYR A 235 1.66 15.57 -5.75
CA TYR A 235 2.14 16.29 -6.94
C TYR A 235 1.62 15.65 -8.24
N LEU A 236 1.57 14.32 -8.32
CA LEU A 236 0.95 13.63 -9.45
C LEU A 236 -0.54 13.99 -9.58
N MET A 237 -1.28 13.94 -8.48
CA MET A 237 -2.71 14.23 -8.46
C MET A 237 -3.02 15.69 -8.76
N ALA A 238 -2.20 16.63 -8.28
CA ALA A 238 -2.28 18.04 -8.62
C ALA A 238 -2.07 18.24 -10.14
N GLY A 239 -1.04 17.61 -10.72
CA GLY A 239 -0.81 17.64 -12.16
C GLY A 239 -1.98 17.07 -12.97
N ILE A 240 -2.51 15.90 -12.56
CA ILE A 240 -3.70 15.30 -13.18
C ILE A 240 -4.92 16.22 -13.05
N GLY A 241 -5.12 16.85 -11.89
CA GLY A 241 -6.21 17.79 -11.65
C GLY A 241 -6.14 19.01 -12.57
N VAL A 242 -4.96 19.61 -12.71
CA VAL A 242 -4.72 20.74 -13.63
C VAL A 242 -4.97 20.32 -15.07
N VAL A 243 -4.41 19.19 -15.52
CA VAL A 243 -4.61 18.69 -16.89
C VAL A 243 -6.09 18.38 -17.16
N ALA A 244 -6.77 17.70 -16.23
CA ALA A 244 -8.19 17.40 -16.34
C ALA A 244 -9.03 18.68 -16.43
N LEU A 245 -8.75 19.67 -15.57
CA LEU A 245 -9.44 20.96 -15.57
C LEU A 245 -9.25 21.69 -16.89
N VAL A 246 -8.01 21.81 -17.39
CA VAL A 246 -7.70 22.47 -18.67
C VAL A 246 -8.39 21.77 -19.84
N VAL A 247 -8.35 20.43 -19.89
CA VAL A 247 -9.00 19.65 -20.94
C VAL A 247 -10.53 19.81 -20.91
N VAL A 248 -11.13 19.73 -19.71
CA VAL A 248 -12.58 19.88 -19.54
C VAL A 248 -13.03 21.31 -19.84
N LEU A 249 -12.27 22.34 -19.48
CA LEU A 249 -12.58 23.73 -19.81
C LEU A 249 -12.48 23.99 -21.32
N ARG A 250 -11.43 23.49 -21.98
CA ARG A 250 -11.27 23.63 -23.45
C ARG A 250 -12.35 22.88 -24.23
N ARG A 251 -12.87 21.79 -23.68
CA ARG A 251 -13.92 20.94 -24.30
C ARG A 251 -15.22 20.98 -23.51
N ARG A 252 -15.53 22.13 -22.90
CA ARG A 252 -16.66 22.27 -21.95
C ARG A 252 -18.01 21.93 -22.59
N ALA A 253 -18.21 22.32 -23.84
CA ALA A 253 -19.41 22.00 -24.60
C ALA A 253 -19.62 20.49 -24.76
N GLU A 254 -18.54 19.70 -24.85
CA GLU A 254 -18.61 18.25 -25.05
C GLU A 254 -18.75 17.47 -23.74
N PHE A 255 -18.05 17.89 -22.67
CA PHE A 255 -18.08 17.21 -21.37
C PHE A 255 -19.28 17.61 -20.51
N GLY A 256 -19.80 18.82 -20.70
CA GLY A 256 -20.85 19.41 -19.89
C GLY A 256 -20.39 19.85 -18.49
N ASN A 257 -21.20 20.68 -17.85
CA ASN A 257 -20.86 21.30 -16.55
C ASN A 257 -20.72 20.28 -15.41
N ARG A 258 -21.39 19.13 -15.47
CA ARG A 258 -21.32 18.11 -14.40
C ARG A 258 -19.93 17.51 -14.23
N VAL A 259 -19.20 17.31 -15.33
CA VAL A 259 -17.82 16.81 -15.31
C VAL A 259 -16.87 17.87 -14.73
N LEU A 260 -17.08 19.14 -15.09
CA LEU A 260 -16.32 20.25 -14.53
C LEU A 260 -16.53 20.35 -13.02
N VAL A 261 -17.78 20.39 -12.57
CA VAL A 261 -18.13 20.46 -11.13
C VAL A 261 -17.55 19.27 -10.38
N ALA A 262 -17.62 18.05 -10.93
CA ALA A 262 -17.06 16.87 -10.29
C ALA A 262 -15.53 16.95 -10.11
N ASN A 263 -14.80 17.53 -11.06
CA ASN A 263 -13.35 17.75 -10.91
C ASN A 263 -13.04 18.87 -9.91
N VAL A 264 -13.78 19.98 -9.96
CA VAL A 264 -13.54 21.12 -9.05
C VAL A 264 -13.86 20.72 -7.61
N VAL A 265 -15.04 20.16 -7.36
CA VAL A 265 -15.45 19.73 -6.02
C VAL A 265 -14.59 18.57 -5.54
N GLY A 266 -14.34 17.56 -6.37
CA GLY A 266 -13.49 16.43 -6.01
C GLY A 266 -12.05 16.87 -5.70
N GLY A 267 -11.46 17.69 -6.57
CA GLY A 267 -10.12 18.25 -6.35
C GLY A 267 -10.03 19.13 -5.12
N ALA A 268 -11.07 19.93 -4.83
CA ALA A 268 -11.15 20.73 -3.61
C ALA A 268 -11.22 19.86 -2.35
N VAL A 269 -12.03 18.78 -2.36
CA VAL A 269 -12.08 17.83 -1.25
C VAL A 269 -10.72 17.16 -1.02
N PHE A 270 -10.07 16.71 -2.10
CA PHE A 270 -8.72 16.16 -1.99
C PHE A 270 -7.73 17.16 -1.38
N LEU A 271 -7.72 18.40 -1.86
CA LEU A 271 -6.87 19.46 -1.33
C LEU A 271 -7.15 19.76 0.14
N VAL A 272 -8.42 19.89 0.54
CA VAL A 272 -8.81 20.14 1.92
C VAL A 272 -8.34 19.00 2.82
N VAL A 273 -8.56 17.74 2.43
CA VAL A 273 -8.08 16.58 3.21
C VAL A 273 -6.55 16.58 3.30
N THR A 274 -5.83 16.84 2.21
CA THR A 274 -4.36 16.94 2.24
C THR A 274 -3.89 18.05 3.17
N LEU A 275 -4.51 19.23 3.14
CA LEU A 275 -4.15 20.35 4.01
C LEU A 275 -4.43 20.03 5.48
N LEU A 276 -5.59 19.46 5.80
CA LEU A 276 -5.92 19.03 7.16
C LEU A 276 -4.93 18.00 7.68
N MET A 277 -4.52 17.05 6.83
CA MET A 277 -3.49 16.07 7.16
C MET A 277 -2.12 16.72 7.33
N ALA A 278 -1.79 17.78 6.58
CA ALA A 278 -0.47 18.40 6.62
C ALA A 278 -0.25 19.33 7.84
N ILE A 279 -1.32 19.93 8.39
CA ILE A 279 -1.24 20.85 9.53
C ILE A 279 -0.38 20.32 10.70
N PRO A 280 -0.65 19.12 11.28
CA PRO A 280 0.13 18.64 12.42
C PRO A 280 1.60 18.38 12.06
N TYR A 281 1.88 17.91 10.83
CA TYR A 281 3.25 17.71 10.37
C TYR A 281 4.00 19.04 10.21
N LEU A 282 3.33 20.09 9.73
CA LEU A 282 3.92 21.43 9.62
C LEU A 282 4.18 22.04 11.00
N GLN A 283 3.26 21.85 11.95
CA GLN A 283 3.43 22.27 13.35
C GLN A 283 4.61 21.55 14.01
N VAL A 284 4.78 20.26 13.76
CA VAL A 284 5.94 19.48 14.24
C VAL A 284 7.25 20.00 13.66
N VAL A 285 7.29 20.32 12.35
CA VAL A 285 8.48 20.88 11.72
C VAL A 285 8.83 22.25 12.32
N GLU A 286 7.83 23.12 12.54
CA GLU A 286 8.02 24.43 13.15
C GLU A 286 8.49 24.34 14.60
N ARG A 287 7.90 23.43 15.38
CA ARG A 287 8.17 23.29 16.82
C ARG A 287 9.49 22.60 17.13
N TYR A 288 9.80 21.52 16.43
CA TYR A 288 10.96 20.67 16.72
C TYR A 288 12.12 20.85 15.73
N GLY A 289 11.93 21.62 14.66
CA GLY A 289 12.98 21.85 13.65
C GLY A 289 13.33 20.60 12.83
N PHE A 290 12.45 19.60 12.78
CA PHE A 290 12.71 18.35 12.08
C PHE A 290 12.88 18.59 10.58
N THR A 291 14.11 18.43 10.10
CA THR A 291 14.47 18.50 8.69
C THR A 291 15.46 17.38 8.37
N ARG A 292 15.40 16.85 7.14
CA ARG A 292 16.34 15.82 6.70
C ARG A 292 17.53 16.48 6.01
N ALA A 293 18.70 16.33 6.60
CA ALA A 293 19.94 16.84 6.02
C ALA A 293 20.24 16.13 4.70
N TRP A 294 20.83 16.85 3.74
CA TRP A 294 21.23 16.27 2.46
C TRP A 294 22.18 15.07 2.62
N LYS A 295 23.03 15.09 3.65
CA LYS A 295 23.94 13.97 3.97
C LYS A 295 23.19 12.65 4.20
N GLU A 296 22.08 12.68 4.93
CA GLU A 296 21.24 11.48 5.16
C GLU A 296 20.65 10.97 3.84
N ILE A 297 20.24 11.87 2.95
CA ILE A 297 19.74 11.51 1.61
C ILE A 297 20.84 10.86 0.77
N VAL A 298 22.07 11.37 0.82
CA VAL A 298 23.23 10.76 0.13
C VAL A 298 23.45 9.34 0.64
N GLU A 299 23.44 9.14 1.96
CA GLU A 299 23.63 7.83 2.59
C GLU A 299 22.54 6.83 2.21
N LEU A 300 21.27 7.28 2.09
CA LEU A 300 20.12 6.44 1.73
C LEU A 300 19.83 6.39 0.22
N SER A 301 20.64 7.06 -0.60
CA SER A 301 20.44 7.09 -2.05
C SER A 301 20.86 5.77 -2.69
N PRO A 302 20.02 5.20 -3.57
CA PRO A 302 20.37 3.98 -4.30
C PRO A 302 21.47 4.23 -5.33
N PRO A 303 22.52 3.38 -5.40
CA PRO A 303 23.44 3.41 -6.53
C PRO A 303 22.74 2.87 -7.79
N PRO A 304 23.25 3.14 -9.01
CA PRO A 304 22.72 2.55 -10.24
C PRO A 304 22.65 1.02 -10.22
N ALA A 305 23.60 0.36 -9.52
CA ALA A 305 23.58 -1.08 -9.29
C ALA A 305 22.30 -1.56 -8.57
N GLY A 306 21.69 -0.71 -7.73
CA GLY A 306 20.42 -0.99 -7.07
C GLY A 306 19.27 -1.28 -8.04
N LEU A 307 19.31 -0.78 -9.28
CA LEU A 307 18.30 -1.09 -10.30
C LEU A 307 18.34 -2.54 -10.80
N VAL A 308 19.45 -3.25 -10.55
CA VAL A 308 19.65 -4.65 -10.94
C VAL A 308 19.87 -5.58 -9.75
N THR A 309 20.04 -5.05 -8.53
CA THR A 309 20.16 -5.84 -7.30
C THR A 309 18.79 -6.19 -6.72
N VAL A 310 18.62 -7.46 -6.39
CA VAL A 310 17.44 -8.04 -5.73
C VAL A 310 17.81 -8.40 -4.29
N SER A 311 16.86 -8.25 -3.36
CA SER A 311 17.04 -8.71 -1.98
C SER A 311 17.09 -10.24 -1.88
N ASP A 312 17.91 -10.70 -0.95
CA ASP A 312 17.97 -12.06 -0.40
C ASP A 312 16.61 -12.67 0.01
N MET A 313 15.58 -11.84 0.23
CA MET A 313 14.20 -12.23 0.49
C MET A 313 13.46 -12.75 -0.76
N SER A 314 14.10 -12.73 -1.94
CA SER A 314 13.54 -13.31 -3.17
C SER A 314 13.72 -14.83 -3.21
N TRP A 315 12.64 -15.58 -3.38
CA TRP A 315 12.74 -17.04 -3.58
C TRP A 315 13.54 -17.41 -4.84
N LEU A 316 13.32 -16.69 -5.94
CA LEU A 316 13.85 -17.05 -7.25
C LEU A 316 15.29 -16.59 -7.46
N TRP A 317 15.61 -15.38 -6.98
CA TRP A 317 16.86 -14.71 -7.29
C TRP A 317 17.92 -14.86 -6.20
N ARG A 318 17.58 -15.41 -5.03
CA ARG A 318 18.53 -15.66 -3.96
C ARG A 318 19.67 -16.58 -4.42
N GLY A 319 20.92 -16.18 -4.15
CA GLY A 319 22.14 -16.88 -4.56
C GLY A 319 22.44 -16.80 -6.06
N SER A 320 21.74 -15.94 -6.81
CA SER A 320 21.96 -15.74 -8.25
C SER A 320 22.80 -14.49 -8.54
N VAL A 321 23.05 -14.22 -9.82
CA VAL A 321 23.74 -12.99 -10.27
C VAL A 321 23.01 -11.69 -9.89
N PHE A 322 21.72 -11.76 -9.55
CA PHE A 322 20.94 -10.59 -9.13
C PHE A 322 21.00 -10.35 -7.61
N ASP A 323 21.43 -11.34 -6.82
CA ASP A 323 21.56 -11.27 -5.36
C ASP A 323 23.01 -10.97 -4.99
N HIS A 324 23.39 -9.70 -5.12
CA HIS A 324 24.73 -9.18 -4.81
C HIS A 324 24.61 -8.00 -3.84
N ASP A 325 24.36 -8.29 -2.57
CA ASP A 325 24.26 -7.26 -1.51
C ASP A 325 25.51 -6.39 -1.42
N ALA A 326 26.69 -6.93 -1.75
CA ALA A 326 27.94 -6.18 -1.82
C ALA A 326 27.91 -4.99 -2.80
N ASN A 327 27.03 -5.01 -3.80
CA ASN A 327 26.87 -3.91 -4.76
C ASN A 327 26.07 -2.73 -4.19
N VAL A 328 25.47 -2.89 -3.01
CA VAL A 328 24.62 -1.91 -2.37
C VAL A 328 25.18 -1.57 -0.99
N PRO A 329 25.74 -0.36 -0.79
CA PRO A 329 26.42 -0.03 0.46
C PRO A 329 25.43 0.14 1.62
N MET A 330 25.90 -0.16 2.84
CA MET A 330 25.24 0.23 4.09
C MET A 330 25.23 1.76 4.28
N PRO A 331 24.33 2.34 5.10
CA PRO A 331 23.24 1.68 5.84
C PRO A 331 22.01 1.41 4.97
N ALA A 332 21.06 0.62 5.50
CA ALA A 332 19.74 0.33 4.91
C ALA A 332 19.75 -0.10 3.42
N PRO A 333 20.47 -1.18 3.05
CA PRO A 333 20.55 -1.66 1.67
C PRO A 333 19.17 -2.02 1.08
N TRP A 334 18.21 -2.39 1.92
CA TRP A 334 16.83 -2.67 1.51
C TRP A 334 16.09 -1.45 0.92
N GLU A 335 16.43 -0.22 1.31
CA GLU A 335 15.90 1.02 0.71
C GLU A 335 16.53 1.33 -0.67
N LYS A 336 17.62 0.64 -1.02
CA LYS A 336 18.45 0.88 -2.21
C LYS A 336 18.31 -0.19 -3.29
N MET A 337 17.67 -1.31 -2.98
CA MET A 337 17.38 -2.39 -3.94
C MET A 337 16.08 -2.09 -4.69
N LEU A 338 16.21 -1.71 -5.96
CA LEU A 338 15.14 -1.13 -6.79
C LEU A 338 14.69 -2.06 -7.93
N PHE A 339 15.13 -3.32 -7.96
CA PHE A 339 14.86 -4.19 -9.10
C PHE A 339 13.34 -4.37 -9.36
N PRO A 340 12.83 -3.95 -10.53
CA PRO A 340 11.39 -3.95 -10.79
C PRO A 340 10.84 -5.33 -11.20
N GLY A 341 11.71 -6.29 -11.53
CA GLY A 341 11.35 -7.64 -12.00
C GLY A 341 11.70 -7.89 -13.46
N LEU A 342 12.28 -9.06 -13.76
CA LEU A 342 12.72 -9.42 -15.10
C LEU A 342 11.55 -9.61 -16.09
N PRO A 343 10.44 -10.30 -15.75
CA PRO A 343 9.31 -10.48 -16.66
C PRO A 343 8.69 -9.16 -17.09
N VAL A 344 8.55 -8.20 -16.17
CA VAL A 344 7.99 -6.89 -16.51
C VAL A 344 8.97 -6.09 -17.37
N LEU A 345 10.27 -6.12 -17.09
CA LEU A 345 11.28 -5.44 -17.92
C LEU A 345 11.27 -5.96 -19.35
N VAL A 346 11.35 -7.29 -19.54
CA VAL A 346 11.34 -7.92 -20.86
C VAL A 346 10.07 -7.56 -21.62
N LEU A 347 8.90 -7.69 -20.99
CA LEU A 347 7.63 -7.37 -21.63
C LEU A 347 7.43 -5.88 -21.88
N ALA A 348 7.98 -5.01 -21.04
CA ALA A 348 7.96 -3.56 -21.26
C ALA A 348 8.79 -3.18 -22.49
N VAL A 349 9.99 -3.77 -22.65
CA VAL A 349 10.83 -3.59 -23.86
C VAL A 349 10.09 -4.09 -25.11
N VAL A 350 9.51 -5.29 -25.06
CA VAL A 350 8.65 -5.78 -26.15
C VAL A 350 7.49 -4.82 -26.42
N GLY A 351 6.92 -4.24 -25.36
CA GLY A 351 5.82 -3.25 -25.40
C GLY A 351 6.16 -1.94 -26.09
N LEU A 352 7.44 -1.59 -26.26
CA LEU A 352 7.85 -0.44 -27.06
C LEU A 352 7.59 -0.69 -28.55
N PHE A 353 7.87 -1.91 -29.01
CA PHE A 353 7.79 -2.28 -30.43
C PHE A 353 6.44 -2.90 -30.79
N VAL A 354 5.98 -3.87 -30.00
CA VAL A 354 4.72 -4.59 -30.19
C VAL A 354 3.78 -4.22 -29.06
N SER A 355 2.77 -3.39 -29.32
CA SER A 355 1.82 -2.99 -28.27
C SER A 355 0.47 -2.52 -28.82
N ALA A 356 -0.54 -2.55 -27.95
CA ALA A 356 -1.88 -2.06 -28.22
C ALA A 356 -1.98 -0.53 -28.08
N TRP A 357 -0.96 0.13 -27.53
CA TRP A 357 -0.89 1.58 -27.36
C TRP A 357 -0.36 2.26 -28.61
N SER A 358 -0.65 3.54 -28.78
CA SER A 358 -0.06 4.35 -29.87
C SER A 358 1.44 4.57 -29.65
N LYS A 359 2.20 4.82 -30.72
CA LYS A 359 3.66 5.10 -30.63
C LYS A 359 3.95 6.26 -29.66
N ARG A 360 3.16 7.33 -29.72
CA ARG A 360 3.30 8.49 -28.81
C ARG A 360 3.16 8.07 -27.34
N VAL A 361 2.13 7.30 -27.01
CA VAL A 361 1.92 6.82 -25.62
C VAL A 361 3.08 5.97 -25.14
N ARG A 362 3.59 5.05 -25.97
CA ARG A 362 4.72 4.18 -25.60
C ARG A 362 5.98 4.98 -25.32
N VAL A 363 6.30 5.95 -26.18
CA VAL A 363 7.47 6.82 -26.02
C VAL A 363 7.34 7.63 -24.74
N TRP A 364 6.17 8.22 -24.47
CA TRP A 364 5.93 8.94 -23.22
C TRP A 364 6.05 8.04 -21.99
N LEU A 365 5.43 6.86 -21.99
CA LEU A 365 5.55 5.91 -20.88
C LEU A 365 7.01 5.50 -20.63
N ALA A 366 7.79 5.20 -21.67
CA ALA A 366 9.20 4.84 -21.52
C ALA A 366 10.04 6.00 -21.02
N ALA A 367 9.88 7.19 -21.63
CA ALA A 367 10.61 8.38 -21.22
C ALA A 367 10.33 8.75 -19.76
N THR A 368 9.05 8.74 -19.36
CA THR A 368 8.67 8.99 -17.96
C THR A 368 9.20 7.90 -17.03
N ALA A 369 9.18 6.62 -17.43
CA ALA A 369 9.74 5.55 -16.60
C ALA A 369 11.25 5.73 -16.37
N VAL A 370 12.01 6.12 -17.39
CA VAL A 370 13.44 6.42 -17.28
C VAL A 370 13.68 7.63 -16.39
N VAL A 371 12.94 8.73 -16.60
CA VAL A 371 13.08 9.94 -15.78
C VAL A 371 12.79 9.61 -14.31
N VAL A 372 11.70 8.93 -14.00
CA VAL A 372 11.37 8.61 -12.60
C VAL A 372 12.36 7.63 -11.98
N ALA A 373 12.88 6.66 -12.74
CA ALA A 373 13.95 5.78 -12.27
C ALA A 373 15.22 6.57 -11.92
N VAL A 374 15.59 7.55 -12.74
CA VAL A 374 16.73 8.44 -12.48
C VAL A 374 16.52 9.29 -11.21
N PHE A 375 15.30 9.79 -10.98
CA PHE A 375 14.96 10.48 -9.74
C PHE A 375 15.00 9.54 -8.52
N ALA A 376 14.64 8.27 -8.69
CA ALA A 376 14.69 7.27 -7.62
C ALA A 376 16.12 6.97 -7.15
N LEU A 377 17.14 7.19 -8.00
CA LEU A 377 18.55 7.05 -7.62
C LEU A 377 19.04 8.15 -6.66
N GLY A 378 18.29 9.24 -6.50
CA GLY A 378 18.68 10.32 -5.58
C GLY A 378 20.05 10.90 -5.90
N ALA A 379 20.92 10.94 -4.89
CA ALA A 379 22.32 11.36 -5.02
C ALA A 379 23.21 10.34 -5.76
N GLY A 380 22.75 9.10 -5.96
CA GLY A 380 23.48 8.06 -6.69
C GLY A 380 23.64 8.34 -8.20
N PHE A 381 22.98 9.38 -8.72
CA PHE A 381 23.10 9.84 -10.10
C PHE A 381 23.45 11.33 -10.14
N PHE A 382 24.70 11.67 -10.51
CA PHE A 382 25.22 13.05 -10.57
C PHE A 382 24.91 13.88 -9.30
N GLU A 383 25.07 13.28 -8.11
CA GLU A 383 24.79 13.92 -6.82
C GLU A 383 23.37 14.49 -6.70
N GLY A 384 22.44 14.01 -7.53
CA GLY A 384 21.07 14.49 -7.57
C GLY A 384 20.89 15.91 -8.13
N ALA A 385 21.96 16.56 -8.61
CA ALA A 385 22.00 18.00 -8.90
C ALA A 385 20.89 18.49 -9.85
N PHE A 386 20.53 17.65 -10.83
CA PHE A 386 19.49 17.95 -11.83
C PHE A 386 18.24 17.08 -11.67
N THR A 387 18.13 16.34 -10.56
CA THR A 387 17.09 15.32 -10.35
C THR A 387 16.42 15.51 -8.98
N TYR A 388 16.67 14.62 -8.01
CA TYR A 388 16.00 14.62 -6.71
C TYR A 388 16.34 15.86 -5.88
N ARG A 389 17.56 16.41 -6.00
CA ARG A 389 17.99 17.59 -5.24
C ARG A 389 17.12 18.81 -5.54
N LEU A 390 16.70 19.00 -6.79
CA LEU A 390 15.80 20.10 -7.15
C LEU A 390 14.44 19.96 -6.47
N LEU A 391 13.93 18.74 -6.30
CA LEU A 391 12.70 18.53 -5.57
C LEU A 391 12.90 18.85 -4.08
N TRP A 392 13.98 18.33 -3.49
CA TRP A 392 14.34 18.55 -2.09
C TRP A 392 14.54 20.04 -1.74
N GLU A 393 15.19 20.82 -2.61
CA GLU A 393 15.46 22.25 -2.38
C GLU A 393 14.24 23.15 -2.61
N PHE A 394 13.43 22.88 -3.65
CA PHE A 394 12.45 23.85 -4.14
C PHE A 394 10.98 23.46 -3.95
N LEU A 395 10.66 22.17 -3.79
CA LEU A 395 9.28 21.73 -3.67
C LEU A 395 8.86 21.52 -2.21
N PRO A 396 7.76 22.16 -1.76
CA PRO A 396 7.23 21.98 -0.41
C PRO A 396 7.06 20.50 -0.04
N GLY A 397 7.56 20.15 1.15
CA GLY A 397 7.47 18.82 1.75
C GLY A 397 8.56 17.84 1.31
N TRP A 398 9.28 18.05 0.19
CA TRP A 398 10.30 17.09 -0.24
C TRP A 398 11.52 17.05 0.68
N ASN A 399 11.77 18.11 1.42
CA ASN A 399 12.82 18.19 2.43
C ASN A 399 12.58 17.34 3.69
N SER A 400 11.40 16.73 3.84
CA SER A 400 11.11 15.76 4.90
C SER A 400 11.37 14.31 4.48
N MET A 401 11.55 14.04 3.17
CA MET A 401 11.78 12.69 2.64
C MET A 401 13.28 12.37 2.53
N ARG A 402 13.68 11.26 3.14
CA ARG A 402 15.09 10.80 3.17
C ARG A 402 15.45 9.70 2.17
N THR A 403 14.46 8.97 1.64
CA THR A 403 14.66 7.74 0.84
C THR A 403 14.14 7.91 -0.59
N PRO A 404 14.97 8.39 -1.53
CA PRO A 404 14.54 8.63 -2.92
C PRO A 404 14.14 7.34 -3.65
N GLY A 405 14.71 6.19 -3.26
CA GLY A 405 14.47 4.88 -3.86
C GLY A 405 12.99 4.49 -3.95
N ARG A 406 12.16 4.97 -3.02
CA ARG A 406 10.71 4.70 -2.98
C ARG A 406 9.96 5.21 -4.23
N LEU A 407 10.54 6.15 -4.99
CA LEU A 407 9.99 6.59 -6.27
C LEU A 407 9.96 5.48 -7.34
N ILE A 408 10.73 4.40 -7.18
CA ILE A 408 10.76 3.28 -8.13
C ILE A 408 9.38 2.66 -8.37
N MET A 409 8.45 2.77 -7.41
CA MET A 409 7.09 2.27 -7.55
C MET A 409 6.36 2.82 -8.78
N TRP A 410 6.65 4.08 -9.13
CA TRP A 410 6.07 4.75 -10.29
C TRP A 410 6.65 4.21 -11.60
N THR A 411 7.96 3.97 -11.62
CA THR A 411 8.63 3.29 -12.74
C THR A 411 8.02 1.92 -12.96
N VAL A 412 7.80 1.14 -11.91
CA VAL A 412 7.19 -0.20 -11.98
C VAL A 412 5.76 -0.13 -12.54
N LEU A 413 4.96 0.84 -12.13
CA LEU A 413 3.62 1.06 -12.69
C LEU A 413 3.69 1.36 -14.20
N LEU A 414 4.59 2.24 -14.63
CA LEU A 414 4.77 2.62 -16.04
C LEU A 414 5.27 1.46 -16.90
N LEU A 415 6.22 0.66 -16.38
CA LEU A 415 6.69 -0.57 -17.01
C LEU A 415 5.56 -1.60 -17.13
N ALA A 416 4.73 -1.75 -16.09
CA ALA A 416 3.56 -2.62 -16.13
C ALA A 416 2.54 -2.17 -17.20
N LEU A 417 2.36 -0.86 -17.42
CA LEU A 417 1.52 -0.35 -18.52
C LEU A 417 2.12 -0.69 -19.90
N LEU A 418 3.43 -0.55 -20.09
CA LEU A 418 4.10 -0.95 -21.34
C LEU A 418 3.96 -2.46 -21.61
N ALA A 419 4.23 -3.29 -20.59
CA ALA A 419 4.08 -4.74 -20.64
C ALA A 419 2.63 -5.16 -20.94
N ALA A 420 1.65 -4.49 -20.31
CA ALA A 420 0.23 -4.72 -20.60
C ALA A 420 -0.13 -4.41 -22.06
N GLY A 421 0.52 -3.39 -22.65
CA GLY A 421 0.39 -3.07 -24.07
C GLY A 421 0.84 -4.20 -24.97
N ALA A 422 2.01 -4.78 -24.69
CA ALA A 422 2.53 -5.95 -25.40
C ALA A 422 1.58 -7.13 -25.32
N LEU A 423 1.22 -7.53 -24.10
CA LEU A 423 0.41 -8.72 -23.88
C LEU A 423 -0.99 -8.59 -24.49
N THR A 424 -1.53 -7.37 -24.48
CA THR A 424 -2.80 -7.08 -25.14
C THR A 424 -2.69 -7.21 -26.67
N ARG A 425 -1.62 -6.70 -27.28
CA ARG A 425 -1.42 -6.81 -28.74
C ARG A 425 -1.17 -8.25 -29.17
N LEU A 426 -0.37 -9.00 -28.42
CA LEU A 426 -0.13 -10.42 -28.68
C LEU A 426 -1.43 -11.22 -28.66
N GLY A 427 -2.31 -10.96 -27.68
CA GLY A 427 -3.62 -11.59 -27.63
C GLY A 427 -4.50 -11.27 -28.84
N GLN A 428 -4.47 -10.03 -29.34
CA GLN A 428 -5.17 -9.65 -30.57
C GLN A 428 -4.60 -10.38 -31.79
N LEU A 429 -3.28 -10.40 -31.96
CA LEU A 429 -2.63 -11.06 -33.10
C LEU A 429 -2.91 -12.56 -33.14
N LEU A 430 -2.92 -13.22 -31.97
CA LEU A 430 -3.24 -14.64 -31.86
C LEU A 430 -4.72 -14.91 -32.17
N ALA A 431 -5.63 -14.03 -31.73
CA ALA A 431 -7.05 -14.13 -32.09
C ALA A 431 -7.25 -13.96 -33.61
N ASP A 432 -6.63 -12.96 -34.23
CA ASP A 432 -6.72 -12.71 -35.68
C ASP A 432 -6.17 -13.89 -36.50
N ARG A 433 -5.05 -14.51 -36.08
CA ARG A 433 -4.48 -15.68 -36.76
C ARG A 433 -5.39 -16.90 -36.67
N LEU A 434 -6.06 -17.09 -35.53
CA LEU A 434 -7.06 -18.16 -35.38
C LEU A 434 -8.27 -17.95 -36.28
N GLU A 435 -8.57 -16.70 -36.66
CA GLU A 435 -9.67 -16.35 -37.57
C GLU A 435 -9.27 -16.41 -39.05
N ARG A 436 -8.00 -16.11 -39.39
CA ARG A 436 -7.49 -16.16 -40.79
C ARG A 436 -7.04 -17.54 -41.27
N GLY A 437 -6.68 -18.45 -40.38
CA GLY A 437 -6.20 -19.80 -40.74
C GLY A 437 -7.28 -20.77 -41.24
N GLU A 438 -8.42 -20.27 -41.73
CA GLU A 438 -9.53 -21.07 -42.23
C GLU A 438 -9.86 -20.71 -43.69
N PRO A 439 -10.03 -21.71 -44.58
CA PRO A 439 -10.52 -21.45 -45.93
C PRO A 439 -11.94 -20.87 -45.84
N LYS A 440 -12.20 -19.78 -46.56
CA LYS A 440 -13.55 -19.22 -46.73
C LYS A 440 -14.47 -20.34 -47.22
N ARG A 441 -15.62 -20.51 -46.57
CA ARG A 441 -16.73 -21.35 -47.09
C ARG A 441 -16.96 -20.97 -48.55
N GLY A 442 -16.96 -21.98 -49.42
CA GLY A 442 -17.09 -21.81 -50.87
C GLY A 442 -18.21 -20.86 -51.24
N GLU A 443 -17.90 -19.94 -52.15
CA GLU A 443 -18.90 -19.35 -53.01
C GLU A 443 -19.63 -20.50 -53.73
N PRO A 444 -20.96 -20.48 -53.84
CA PRO A 444 -21.65 -21.49 -54.60
C PRO A 444 -21.28 -21.28 -56.07
N GLU A 445 -20.45 -22.16 -56.62
CA GLU A 445 -20.35 -22.33 -58.07
C GLU A 445 -21.77 -22.59 -58.57
N ARG A 446 -22.28 -21.66 -59.39
CA ARG A 446 -23.51 -21.86 -60.14
C ARG A 446 -23.23 -22.95 -61.17
N GLY A 447 -23.77 -24.14 -60.94
CA GLY A 447 -23.71 -25.23 -61.91
C GLY A 447 -24.30 -26.54 -61.40
N GLU A 448 -25.59 -26.72 -61.67
CA GLU A 448 -26.27 -28.02 -61.92
C GLU A 448 -26.73 -28.93 -60.76
N PRO A 449 -27.78 -29.75 -61.01
CA PRO A 449 -28.93 -29.83 -60.11
C PRO A 449 -29.02 -31.10 -59.24
N GLU A 450 -29.91 -30.96 -58.25
CA GLU A 450 -30.55 -31.97 -57.39
C GLU A 450 -30.50 -33.43 -57.86
N ASN A 451 -29.94 -34.29 -57.00
CA ASN A 451 -30.67 -35.46 -56.51
C ASN A 451 -30.02 -36.09 -55.27
N SER A 452 -30.87 -36.72 -54.45
CA SER A 452 -30.60 -37.63 -53.31
C SER A 452 -30.59 -37.07 -51.85
N GLU A 453 -31.74 -37.31 -51.22
CA GLU A 453 -32.10 -37.66 -49.82
C GLU A 453 -31.52 -36.94 -48.56
N PRO A 454 -32.35 -36.73 -47.51
CA PRO A 454 -31.95 -36.01 -46.31
C PRO A 454 -31.27 -36.92 -45.27
N GLU A 455 -29.99 -37.22 -45.44
CA GLU A 455 -29.19 -37.84 -44.37
C GLU A 455 -28.76 -36.80 -43.30
N ARG A 456 -29.36 -36.93 -42.12
CA ARG A 456 -28.87 -36.58 -40.77
C ARG A 456 -27.61 -35.68 -40.68
N ARG A 457 -27.68 -34.43 -41.13
CA ARG A 457 -26.64 -33.39 -40.96
C ARG A 457 -26.60 -32.74 -39.55
N GLY A 458 -26.72 -33.54 -38.49
CA GLY A 458 -26.81 -33.05 -37.10
C GLY A 458 -25.51 -33.04 -36.29
N SER A 459 -24.46 -33.76 -36.70
CA SER A 459 -23.31 -34.07 -35.81
C SER A 459 -21.99 -33.36 -36.18
N ASP A 460 -21.82 -32.90 -37.42
CA ASP A 460 -20.51 -32.42 -37.89
C ASP A 460 -20.24 -30.93 -37.64
N HIS A 461 -21.29 -30.12 -37.43
CA HIS A 461 -21.14 -28.70 -37.10
C HIS A 461 -20.55 -28.45 -35.70
N ARG A 462 -20.71 -29.40 -34.75
CA ARG A 462 -20.23 -29.25 -33.36
C ARG A 462 -18.73 -29.53 -33.18
N ARG A 463 -18.09 -30.30 -34.08
CA ARG A 463 -16.66 -30.66 -34.02
C ARG A 463 -15.72 -29.45 -34.27
N PRO A 464 -15.91 -28.62 -35.32
CA PRO A 464 -15.09 -27.44 -35.55
C PRO A 464 -15.31 -26.36 -34.49
N GLU A 465 -16.53 -26.16 -34.00
CA GLU A 465 -16.80 -25.24 -32.89
C GLU A 465 -16.10 -25.64 -31.59
N ARG A 466 -16.11 -26.94 -31.23
CA ARG A 466 -15.37 -27.44 -30.07
C ARG A 466 -13.85 -27.26 -30.22
N ARG A 467 -13.30 -27.47 -31.43
CA ARG A 467 -11.87 -27.22 -31.71
C ARG A 467 -11.52 -25.72 -31.61
N ARG A 468 -12.37 -24.83 -32.13
CA ARG A 468 -12.21 -23.37 -31.98
C ARG A 468 -12.22 -22.94 -30.51
N LEU A 469 -13.17 -23.46 -29.73
CA LEU A 469 -13.28 -23.16 -28.31
C LEU A 469 -12.04 -23.64 -27.54
N LYS A 470 -11.52 -24.83 -27.87
CA LYS A 470 -10.27 -25.37 -27.30
C LYS A 470 -9.07 -24.48 -27.64
N ARG A 471 -8.89 -24.08 -28.92
CA ARG A 471 -7.77 -23.19 -29.32
C ARG A 471 -7.84 -21.81 -28.68
N ARG A 472 -9.03 -21.18 -28.62
CA ARG A 472 -9.22 -19.89 -27.93
C ARG A 472 -8.95 -20.00 -26.43
N ARG A 473 -9.33 -21.11 -25.79
CA ARG A 473 -8.98 -21.39 -24.38
C ARG A 473 -7.48 -21.57 -24.20
N LEU A 474 -6.81 -22.32 -25.08
CA LEU A 474 -5.36 -22.51 -25.02
C LEU A 474 -4.60 -21.18 -25.13
N VAL A 475 -4.95 -20.34 -26.12
CA VAL A 475 -4.36 -18.99 -26.24
C VAL A 475 -4.63 -18.15 -25.00
N SER A 476 -5.85 -18.20 -24.46
CA SER A 476 -6.19 -17.46 -23.24
C SER A 476 -5.37 -17.92 -22.04
N LEU A 477 -5.09 -19.22 -21.90
CA LEU A 477 -4.25 -19.80 -20.86
C LEU A 477 -2.77 -19.41 -21.04
N LEU A 478 -2.25 -19.46 -22.26
CA LEU A 478 -0.87 -19.05 -22.56
C LEU A 478 -0.61 -17.58 -22.21
N LEU A 479 -1.59 -16.70 -22.44
CA LEU A 479 -1.46 -15.28 -22.09
C LEU A 479 -1.48 -15.01 -20.57
N VAL A 480 -1.84 -16.00 -19.74
CA VAL A 480 -1.77 -15.88 -18.27
C VAL A 480 -0.36 -16.20 -17.75
N VAL A 481 0.44 -16.97 -18.50
CA VAL A 481 1.79 -17.40 -18.10
C VAL A 481 2.67 -16.22 -17.65
N PRO A 482 2.72 -15.06 -18.34
CA PRO A 482 3.45 -13.89 -17.85
C PRO A 482 3.09 -13.43 -16.44
N ALA A 483 1.79 -13.44 -16.10
CA ALA A 483 1.33 -13.05 -14.77
C ALA A 483 1.75 -14.09 -13.72
N VAL A 484 1.70 -15.38 -14.06
CA VAL A 484 2.19 -16.46 -13.18
C VAL A 484 3.69 -16.35 -12.96
N VAL A 485 4.48 -16.11 -14.01
CA VAL A 485 5.94 -15.92 -13.88
C VAL A 485 6.26 -14.70 -13.02
N ALA A 486 5.54 -13.59 -13.18
CA ALA A 486 5.70 -12.42 -12.32
C ALA A 486 5.34 -12.70 -10.85
N LEU A 487 4.30 -13.51 -10.59
CA LEU A 487 3.98 -13.95 -9.22
C LEU A 487 5.07 -14.85 -8.65
N LEU A 488 5.58 -15.81 -9.42
CA LEU A 488 6.66 -16.70 -8.99
C LEU A 488 7.95 -15.93 -8.68
N GLU A 489 8.28 -14.92 -9.48
CA GLU A 489 9.41 -14.03 -9.23
C GLU A 489 9.22 -13.22 -7.93
N GLY A 490 7.99 -12.78 -7.67
CA GLY A 490 7.63 -12.03 -6.47
C GLY A 490 7.45 -12.88 -5.20
N LEU A 491 7.66 -14.19 -5.25
CA LEU A 491 7.46 -15.04 -4.07
C LEU A 491 8.49 -14.70 -2.98
N PRO A 492 8.04 -14.33 -1.77
CA PRO A 492 8.93 -13.97 -0.68
C PRO A 492 9.47 -15.20 0.05
N VAL A 493 10.73 -15.13 0.48
CA VAL A 493 11.32 -15.94 1.56
C VAL A 493 11.53 -15.00 2.74
N ARG A 494 10.49 -14.79 3.57
CA ARG A 494 10.52 -13.80 4.65
C ARG A 494 10.25 -14.41 6.03
N PRO A 495 10.92 -13.89 7.09
CA PRO A 495 10.63 -14.29 8.46
C PRO A 495 9.23 -13.82 8.90
N HIS A 496 8.69 -14.56 9.87
CA HIS A 496 7.40 -14.28 10.52
C HIS A 496 7.58 -14.45 12.03
N PRO A 497 8.29 -13.53 12.69
CA PRO A 497 8.62 -13.66 14.10
C PRO A 497 7.36 -13.69 14.96
N GLN A 498 7.43 -14.43 16.07
CA GLN A 498 6.40 -14.37 17.10
C GLN A 498 6.46 -13.02 17.79
N VAL A 499 5.30 -12.39 17.92
CA VAL A 499 5.14 -11.14 18.64
C VAL A 499 5.14 -11.44 20.13
N PRO A 500 6.09 -10.91 20.91
CA PRO A 500 6.17 -11.19 22.34
C PRO A 500 5.03 -10.51 23.09
N GLY A 501 4.36 -11.26 23.98
CA GLY A 501 3.36 -10.69 24.89
C GLY A 501 4.00 -9.75 25.93
N ILE A 502 3.23 -8.79 26.43
CA ILE A 502 3.67 -7.92 27.53
C ILE A 502 4.15 -8.77 28.74
N PRO A 503 5.33 -8.46 29.30
CA PRO A 503 5.81 -9.09 30.53
C PRO A 503 4.86 -8.85 31.71
N PRO A 504 4.56 -9.86 32.56
CA PRO A 504 3.55 -9.73 33.62
C PRO A 504 3.81 -8.62 34.65
N GLY A 505 5.06 -8.39 35.03
CA GLY A 505 5.41 -7.29 35.93
C GLY A 505 5.28 -5.94 35.26
N LEU A 506 5.67 -5.83 33.98
CA LEU A 506 5.44 -4.58 33.23
C LEU A 506 3.95 -4.26 33.10
N ARG A 507 3.10 -5.27 32.86
CA ARG A 507 1.63 -5.11 32.89
C ARG A 507 1.16 -4.54 34.24
N THR A 508 1.67 -5.09 35.33
CA THR A 508 1.34 -4.61 36.69
C THR A 508 1.79 -3.16 36.89
N VAL A 509 2.96 -2.78 36.39
CA VAL A 509 3.46 -1.40 36.41
C VAL A 509 2.52 -0.46 35.64
N PHE A 510 2.05 -0.84 34.45
CA PHE A 510 1.11 -0.02 33.67
C PHE A 510 -0.25 0.14 34.34
N GLU A 511 -0.70 -0.86 35.10
CA GLU A 511 -1.96 -0.80 35.85
C GLU A 511 -1.86 0.08 37.11
N GLN A 512 -0.68 0.12 37.75
CA GLN A 512 -0.47 0.81 39.03
C GLN A 512 0.06 2.24 38.88
N THR A 513 0.85 2.51 37.84
CA THR A 513 1.53 3.79 37.66
C THR A 513 0.76 4.65 36.64
N ARG A 514 0.19 5.75 37.12
CA ARG A 514 -0.49 6.74 36.26
C ARG A 514 0.40 7.92 35.86
N GLU A 515 1.50 8.11 36.58
CA GLU A 515 2.43 9.20 36.32
C GLU A 515 3.33 8.86 35.13
N PRO A 516 3.85 9.88 34.42
CA PRO A 516 4.76 9.65 33.30
C PRO A 516 5.97 8.82 33.72
N MET A 517 6.31 7.84 32.89
CA MET A 517 7.40 6.90 33.18
C MET A 517 8.41 6.81 32.04
N VAL A 518 9.60 6.34 32.37
CA VAL A 518 10.59 5.88 31.42
C VAL A 518 10.87 4.40 31.65
N ILE A 519 10.94 3.64 30.56
CA ILE A 519 11.28 2.23 30.53
C ILE A 519 12.70 2.12 29.99
N VAL A 520 13.57 1.46 30.74
CA VAL A 520 14.98 1.26 30.38
C VAL A 520 15.28 -0.23 30.21
N PRO A 521 16.20 -0.60 29.30
CA PRO A 521 17.06 0.26 28.49
C PRO A 521 16.34 0.98 27.34
N MET A 522 16.57 2.29 27.22
CA MET A 522 16.06 3.08 26.09
C MET A 522 16.87 2.79 24.82
N GLY A 523 16.28 3.08 23.66
CA GLY A 523 16.95 3.01 22.36
C GLY A 523 16.31 2.05 21.36
N GLU A 524 16.55 2.31 20.07
CA GLU A 524 15.67 1.92 18.96
C GLU A 524 15.17 0.47 18.98
N GLY A 525 16.02 -0.50 19.34
CA GLY A 525 15.63 -1.92 19.35
C GLY A 525 14.53 -2.28 20.36
N ASN A 526 14.51 -1.66 21.54
CA ASN A 526 13.56 -1.98 22.60
C ASN A 526 12.27 -1.15 22.51
N GLU A 527 12.37 0.07 22.00
CA GLU A 527 11.24 1.01 21.91
C GLU A 527 10.05 0.44 21.13
N PHE A 528 10.30 -0.36 20.08
CA PHE A 528 9.24 -1.04 19.32
C PHE A 528 8.39 -1.97 20.19
N HIS A 529 9.04 -2.68 21.13
CA HIS A 529 8.37 -3.58 22.05
C HIS A 529 7.60 -2.79 23.12
N TYR A 530 8.19 -1.73 23.65
CA TYR A 530 7.55 -0.87 24.65
C TYR A 530 6.30 -0.20 24.09
N LEU A 531 6.36 0.32 22.86
CA LEU A 531 5.20 0.84 22.15
C LEU A 531 4.10 -0.22 22.03
N LEU A 532 4.42 -1.39 21.49
CA LEU A 532 3.44 -2.47 21.36
C LEU A 532 2.80 -2.83 22.71
N TRP A 533 3.60 -3.03 23.76
CA TRP A 533 3.10 -3.41 25.08
C TRP A 533 2.27 -2.29 25.71
N SER A 534 2.57 -1.03 25.44
CA SER A 534 1.78 0.12 25.93
C SER A 534 0.35 0.18 25.37
N THR A 535 0.04 -0.61 24.33
CA THR A 535 -1.36 -0.80 23.90
C THR A 535 -2.23 -1.44 24.98
N GLU A 536 -1.60 -2.03 26.00
CA GLU A 536 -2.19 -2.42 27.28
C GLU A 536 -2.13 -1.22 28.24
N GLY A 537 -3.29 -0.62 28.53
CA GLY A 537 -3.41 0.46 29.53
C GLY A 537 -3.05 1.87 29.06
N TRP A 538 -2.32 2.03 27.96
CA TRP A 538 -1.90 3.34 27.42
C TRP A 538 -1.17 4.25 28.44
N PRO A 539 -0.11 3.74 29.13
CA PRO A 539 0.68 4.56 30.04
C PRO A 539 1.37 5.71 29.29
N THR A 540 1.50 6.86 29.93
CA THR A 540 2.30 7.97 29.41
C THR A 540 3.78 7.66 29.59
N MET A 541 4.52 7.61 28.49
CA MET A 541 5.92 7.20 28.48
C MET A 541 6.82 8.20 27.75
N VAL A 542 8.03 8.35 28.27
CA VAL A 542 9.14 9.02 27.56
C VAL A 542 9.54 8.24 26.31
N ASN A 543 9.45 6.91 26.41
CA ASN A 543 9.73 5.96 25.35
C ASN A 543 8.93 6.22 24.07
N GLY A 544 9.51 5.82 22.94
CA GLY A 544 8.94 6.01 21.62
C GLY A 544 9.97 5.73 20.53
N ASN A 545 9.48 5.40 19.35
CA ASN A 545 10.32 5.23 18.17
C ASN A 545 9.70 5.98 17.00
N SER A 546 10.51 6.79 16.32
CA SER A 546 10.16 7.35 15.02
C SER A 546 11.43 7.69 14.25
N GLY A 547 11.30 8.18 13.02
CA GLY A 547 12.45 8.67 12.28
C GLY A 547 13.10 9.94 12.86
N ASN A 548 12.43 10.64 13.78
CA ASN A 548 12.90 11.88 14.41
C ASN A 548 12.77 11.78 15.95
N PHE A 549 13.74 12.32 16.69
CA PHE A 549 13.71 12.28 18.14
C PHE A 549 13.66 13.70 18.71
N PRO A 550 12.68 14.01 19.58
CA PRO A 550 12.55 15.35 20.15
C PRO A 550 13.63 15.57 21.23
N VAL A 551 14.01 16.83 21.46
CA VAL A 551 15.08 17.20 22.42
C VAL A 551 14.87 16.60 23.83
N PRO A 552 13.67 16.62 24.42
CA PRO A 552 13.44 15.98 25.73
C PRO A 552 13.78 14.49 25.76
N TYR A 553 13.47 13.75 24.68
CA TYR A 553 13.83 12.34 24.60
C TYR A 553 15.35 12.15 24.61
N VAL A 554 16.10 12.97 23.88
CA VAL A 554 17.58 12.89 23.82
C VAL A 554 18.20 13.23 25.18
N GLU A 555 17.70 14.26 25.87
CA GLU A 555 18.14 14.64 27.22
C GLU A 555 17.89 13.49 28.22
N LEU A 556 16.67 12.95 28.23
CA LEU A 556 16.29 11.85 29.12
C LEU A 556 17.01 10.53 28.80
N PHE A 557 17.29 10.27 27.53
CA PHE A 557 18.09 9.13 27.10
C PHE A 557 19.49 9.17 27.73
N GLU A 558 20.19 10.29 27.66
CA GLU A 558 21.54 10.40 28.22
C GLU A 558 21.53 10.35 29.75
N VAL A 559 20.60 11.07 30.37
CA VAL A 559 20.55 11.23 31.82
C VAL A 559 20.13 9.95 32.54
N THR A 560 19.22 9.16 31.95
CA THR A 560 18.78 7.89 32.58
C THR A 560 19.89 6.84 32.65
N ARG A 561 20.98 6.98 31.89
CA ARG A 561 22.13 6.05 31.92
C ARG A 561 22.86 6.08 33.26
N GLU A 562 22.84 7.21 33.96
CA GLU A 562 23.48 7.41 35.27
C GLU A 562 22.48 7.25 36.44
N PHE A 563 21.19 7.04 36.16
CA PHE A 563 20.15 6.87 37.18
C PHE A 563 20.38 5.62 38.07
N PRO A 564 20.15 5.67 39.39
CA PRO A 564 19.76 6.84 40.17
C PRO A 564 20.97 7.66 40.64
N ASP A 565 20.92 8.97 40.37
CA ASP A 565 21.78 9.99 40.99
C ASP A 565 21.00 11.31 41.15
N SER A 566 21.57 12.32 41.82
CA SER A 566 20.86 13.60 42.06
C SER A 566 20.51 14.30 40.75
N HIS A 567 21.43 14.31 39.78
CA HIS A 567 21.23 15.00 38.51
C HIS A 567 20.09 14.38 37.71
N SER A 568 20.06 13.05 37.59
CA SER A 568 19.04 12.33 36.86
C SER A 568 17.67 12.43 37.48
N ILE A 569 17.58 12.41 38.81
CA ILE A 569 16.32 12.63 39.53
C ILE A 569 15.80 14.04 39.27
N ASP A 570 16.65 15.06 39.35
CA ASP A 570 16.25 16.46 39.13
C ASP A 570 15.76 16.68 37.68
N VAL A 571 16.42 16.07 36.70
CA VAL A 571 16.00 16.17 35.28
C VAL A 571 14.70 15.40 35.01
N LEU A 572 14.54 14.20 35.59
CA LEU A 572 13.29 13.43 35.49
C LEU A 572 12.14 14.22 36.11
N ASP A 573 12.33 14.78 37.30
CA ASP A 573 11.36 15.62 38.01
C ASP A 573 10.99 16.87 37.22
N LYS A 574 11.98 17.57 36.65
CA LYS A 574 11.79 18.75 35.78
C LYS A 574 10.87 18.46 34.59
N HIS A 575 10.98 17.27 33.99
CA HIS A 575 10.10 16.84 32.89
C HIS A 575 8.79 16.21 33.37
N GLY A 576 8.59 16.04 34.68
CA GLY A 576 7.40 15.42 35.27
C GLY A 576 7.40 13.89 35.22
N VAL A 577 8.55 13.26 34.98
CA VAL A 577 8.72 11.80 34.98
C VAL A 577 8.92 11.33 36.42
N ARG A 578 8.04 10.45 36.89
CA ARG A 578 8.01 9.98 38.28
C ARG A 578 8.38 8.51 38.45
N ALA A 579 8.46 7.77 37.36
CA ALA A 579 8.72 6.34 37.39
C ALA A 579 9.82 5.93 36.40
N VAL A 580 10.74 5.06 36.83
CA VAL A 580 11.74 4.40 36.00
C VAL A 580 11.53 2.89 36.10
N ALA A 581 11.01 2.28 35.03
CA ALA A 581 10.78 0.86 34.92
C ALA A 581 11.97 0.18 34.22
N VAL A 582 12.67 -0.68 34.94
CA VAL A 582 13.89 -1.34 34.47
C VAL A 582 13.59 -2.77 34.05
N MET A 583 13.77 -3.08 32.77
CA MET A 583 13.55 -4.40 32.19
C MET A 583 14.73 -5.33 32.45
N LYS A 584 14.62 -6.24 33.44
CA LYS A 584 15.75 -7.08 33.89
C LYS A 584 16.37 -7.92 32.79
N ALA A 585 15.57 -8.42 31.85
CA ALA A 585 16.02 -9.31 30.79
C ALA A 585 16.86 -8.60 29.71
N THR A 586 16.67 -7.29 29.50
CA THR A 586 17.29 -6.54 28.40
C THR A 586 18.37 -5.57 28.87
N VAL A 587 18.46 -5.28 30.17
CA VAL A 587 19.48 -4.42 30.75
C VAL A 587 20.94 -4.93 30.60
N PRO A 588 21.24 -6.24 30.73
CA PRO A 588 22.63 -6.72 30.64
C PRO A 588 23.30 -6.34 29.31
N GLY A 589 24.53 -5.82 29.37
CA GLY A 589 25.30 -5.41 28.18
C GLY A 589 24.90 -4.05 27.59
N THR A 590 23.98 -3.32 28.22
CA THR A 590 23.60 -1.96 27.84
C THR A 590 24.24 -0.92 28.75
N PRO A 591 24.19 0.38 28.42
CA PRO A 591 24.63 1.45 29.31
C PRO A 591 23.92 1.50 30.68
N TRP A 592 22.81 0.78 30.86
CA TRP A 592 22.08 0.68 32.13
C TRP A 592 22.44 -0.57 32.94
N ALA A 593 23.46 -1.36 32.54
CA ALA A 593 23.72 -2.70 33.09
C ALA A 593 23.80 -2.76 34.63
N ASP A 594 24.31 -1.72 35.27
CA ASP A 594 24.53 -1.58 36.71
C ASP A 594 23.36 -0.89 37.44
N ILE A 595 22.32 -0.42 36.74
CA ILE A 595 21.15 0.24 37.37
C ILE A 595 20.48 -0.63 38.45
N LEU A 596 20.56 -1.96 38.29
CA LEU A 596 19.95 -2.92 39.21
C LEU A 596 20.71 -3.03 40.53
N THR A 597 21.99 -2.64 40.55
CA THR A 597 22.90 -2.77 41.70
C THR A 597 23.30 -1.43 42.31
N ARG A 598 23.00 -0.30 41.66
CA ARG A 598 23.27 1.05 42.18
C ARG A 598 22.53 1.31 43.52
N PRO A 599 23.17 1.97 44.49
CA PRO A 599 22.56 2.26 45.78
C PRO A 599 21.45 3.32 45.64
N THR A 600 20.30 3.08 46.25
CA THR A 600 19.19 4.06 46.31
C THR A 600 19.18 4.87 47.61
N ALA A 601 20.05 4.54 48.56
CA ALA A 601 20.10 5.21 49.85
C ALA A 601 20.59 6.66 49.68
N GLY A 602 19.86 7.62 50.25
CA GLY A 602 20.15 9.05 50.12
C GLY A 602 19.42 9.75 48.98
N TYR A 603 18.72 9.02 48.11
CA TYR A 603 17.89 9.57 47.04
C TYR A 603 16.40 9.45 47.37
N PRO A 604 15.55 10.40 46.91
CA PRO A 604 14.10 10.37 47.14
C PRO A 604 13.39 9.37 46.21
N VAL A 605 13.86 8.10 46.20
CA VAL A 605 13.30 7.05 45.34
C VAL A 605 12.87 5.82 46.14
N THR A 606 11.76 5.20 45.75
CA THR A 606 11.35 3.87 46.25
C THR A 606 11.60 2.82 45.18
N ARG A 607 12.16 1.68 45.57
CA ARG A 607 12.45 0.55 44.67
C ARG A 607 11.49 -0.60 44.98
N THR A 608 10.74 -1.03 43.97
CA THR A 608 9.89 -2.23 44.01
C THR A 608 10.31 -3.19 42.92
N GLU A 609 10.18 -4.49 43.16
CA GLU A 609 10.75 -5.51 42.29
C GLU A 609 9.75 -6.63 42.02
N THR A 610 9.52 -6.93 40.74
CA THR A 610 8.78 -8.11 40.26
C THR A 610 9.76 -9.13 39.68
N ALA A 611 9.28 -10.22 39.08
CA ALA A 611 10.14 -11.21 38.44
C ALA A 611 10.96 -10.63 37.26
N ASP A 612 10.35 -9.74 36.50
CA ASP A 612 10.79 -9.24 35.19
C ASP A 612 11.17 -7.76 35.18
N VAL A 613 10.67 -6.96 36.14
CA VAL A 613 10.86 -5.50 36.19
C VAL A 613 11.33 -5.05 37.57
N VAL A 614 12.21 -4.05 37.62
CA VAL A 614 12.44 -3.23 38.82
C VAL A 614 11.85 -1.85 38.57
N LEU A 615 10.89 -1.43 39.39
CA LEU A 615 10.28 -0.11 39.31
C LEU A 615 10.88 0.79 40.39
N PHE A 616 11.45 1.91 39.96
CA PHE A 616 11.82 3.02 40.82
C PHE A 616 10.77 4.13 40.72
N THR A 617 10.26 4.61 41.85
CA THR A 617 9.32 5.74 41.91
C THR A 617 9.99 6.91 42.62
N ILE A 618 9.99 8.08 41.99
CA ILE A 618 10.52 9.34 42.52
C ILE A 618 9.44 9.98 43.39
N LYS A 619 9.79 10.35 44.63
CA LYS A 619 8.85 10.91 45.62
C LYS A 619 8.57 12.39 45.44
#